data_AF-A0A800DZ08-F1
#
_entry.id   AF-A0A800DZ08-F1
#
_cell.length_a   1.000
_cell.length_b   1.000
_cell.length_c   1.000
_cell.angle_alpha   90.00
_cell.angle_beta   90.00
_cell.angle_gamma   90.00
#
_symmetry.space_group_name_H-M   'P 1'
#
loop_
_entity.id
_entity.type
_entity.pdbx_description
1 polymer ?
#
loop_
_entity_poly.entity_id
_entity_poly.type
_entity_poly.pdbx_seq_one_letter_code
_entity_poly.pdbx_strand_id
1 'polypeptide(L)'
;MKIQHFLQLIRYKNLLMLAFVQAIFWLSFNDNFSSTYDIVSFILLIQSTLFLAAAGNVINDFFDVETDRINKPNKVLVGKVISGKSTLLVYYILNLFGVVSGIVLAYIQDKIIYGLLFIIISLILYYYSKYFKKIALLGNFIISFFIALSIYFVYLFKSLHFNYSEFDNIFRNQILVYSLLAFLLNFIREIVKDIEDV
;
A
#
# COMPACT_ATOMS: atom_id res chain seq x y z
N MET A 1 -15.77 -0.22 19.07
CA MET A 1 -15.40 0.79 18.05
C MET A 1 -16.51 0.82 17.00
N LYS A 2 -17.11 1.98 16.68
CA LYS A 2 -18.11 2.04 15.60
C LYS A 2 -17.42 1.80 14.25
N ILE A 3 -18.08 1.11 13.33
CA ILE A 3 -17.53 0.73 12.02
C ILE A 3 -17.06 1.95 11.20
N GLN A 4 -17.77 3.07 11.32
CA GLN A 4 -17.42 4.31 10.62
C GLN A 4 -16.03 4.85 11.02
N HIS A 5 -15.70 4.80 12.32
CA HIS A 5 -14.40 5.24 12.81
C HIS A 5 -13.27 4.29 12.39
N PHE A 6 -13.56 2.99 12.27
CA PHE A 6 -12.60 2.04 11.72
C PHE A 6 -12.26 2.36 10.26
N LEU A 7 -13.28 2.56 9.43
CA LEU A 7 -13.12 2.84 8.00
C LEU A 7 -12.36 4.16 7.78
N GLN A 8 -12.63 5.17 8.61
CA GLN A 8 -11.88 6.42 8.58
C GLN A 8 -10.41 6.22 8.98
N LEU A 9 -10.14 5.45 10.04
CA LEU A 9 -8.78 5.17 10.53
C LEU A 9 -7.90 4.49 9.46
N ILE A 10 -8.43 3.50 8.75
CA ILE A 10 -7.67 2.82 7.69
C ILE A 10 -7.61 3.61 6.37
N ARG A 11 -8.33 4.74 6.30
CA ARG A 11 -8.51 5.57 5.09
C ARG A 11 -9.09 4.78 3.92
N TYR A 12 -10.24 4.14 4.15
CA TYR A 12 -10.86 3.17 3.22
C TYR A 12 -11.01 3.67 1.77
N LYS A 13 -11.24 4.97 1.55
CA LYS A 13 -11.36 5.55 0.19
C LYS A 13 -10.05 5.39 -0.61
N ASN A 14 -8.90 5.59 0.04
CA ASN A 14 -7.60 5.44 -0.59
C ASN A 14 -7.33 3.96 -0.88
N LEU A 15 -7.72 3.07 0.03
CA LEU A 15 -7.61 1.63 -0.15
C LEU A 15 -8.47 1.13 -1.31
N LEU A 16 -9.71 1.60 -1.44
CA LEU A 16 -10.57 1.26 -2.57
C LEU A 16 -9.97 1.72 -3.90
N MET A 17 -9.39 2.91 -3.96
CA MET A 17 -8.69 3.38 -5.15
C MET A 17 -7.48 2.50 -5.48
N LEU A 18 -6.68 2.13 -4.48
CA LEU A 18 -5.53 1.26 -4.64
C LEU A 18 -5.93 -0.11 -5.22
N ALA A 19 -6.96 -0.74 -4.62
CA ALA A 19 -7.49 -2.01 -5.09
C ALA A 19 -8.07 -1.91 -6.51
N PHE A 20 -8.78 -0.82 -6.81
CA PHE A 20 -9.35 -0.58 -8.13
C PHE A 20 -8.27 -0.47 -9.21
N VAL A 21 -7.22 0.32 -8.94
CA VAL A 21 -6.09 0.47 -9.87
C VAL A 21 -5.39 -0.88 -10.09
N GLN A 22 -5.09 -1.62 -9.02
CA GLN A 22 -4.47 -2.94 -9.15
C GLN A 22 -5.35 -3.93 -9.91
N ALA A 23 -6.67 -3.90 -9.68
CA ALA A 23 -7.62 -4.73 -10.41
C ALA A 23 -7.62 -4.42 -11.92
N ILE A 24 -7.63 -3.14 -12.31
CA ILE A 24 -7.56 -2.77 -13.73
C ILE A 24 -6.28 -3.30 -14.38
N PHE A 25 -5.12 -3.09 -13.73
CA PHE A 25 -3.86 -3.58 -14.28
C PHE A 25 -3.79 -5.10 -14.35
N TRP A 26 -4.33 -5.81 -13.35
CA TRP A 26 -4.39 -7.27 -13.37
C TRP A 26 -5.26 -7.77 -14.52
N LEU A 27 -6.44 -7.16 -14.70
CA LEU A 27 -7.40 -7.50 -15.76
C LEU A 27 -6.98 -7.04 -17.16
N SER A 28 -5.92 -6.25 -17.29
CA SER A 28 -5.43 -5.78 -18.59
C SER A 28 -4.57 -6.83 -19.32
N PHE A 29 -4.18 -7.92 -18.64
CA PHE A 29 -3.49 -9.04 -19.29
C PHE A 29 -4.47 -9.91 -20.09
N ASN A 30 -3.98 -10.63 -21.12
CA ASN A 30 -4.86 -11.44 -21.98
C ASN A 30 -5.33 -12.74 -21.31
N ASP A 31 -4.51 -13.36 -20.44
CA ASP A 31 -4.81 -14.65 -19.80
C ASP A 31 -5.32 -14.50 -18.36
N ASN A 32 -6.37 -13.68 -18.17
CA ASN A 32 -6.94 -13.44 -16.85
C ASN A 32 -7.77 -14.60 -16.36
N PHE A 33 -7.56 -14.99 -15.10
CA PHE A 33 -8.32 -16.02 -14.39
C PHE A 33 -8.38 -17.35 -15.16
N SER A 34 -7.35 -17.61 -15.96
CA SER A 34 -7.16 -18.85 -16.70
C SER A 34 -6.94 -20.05 -15.78
N SER A 35 -6.60 -19.80 -14.51
CA SER A 35 -6.44 -20.82 -13.47
C SER A 35 -6.92 -20.33 -12.10
N THR A 36 -7.25 -21.27 -11.21
CA THR A 36 -7.50 -20.99 -9.79
C THR A 36 -6.29 -20.33 -9.12
N TYR A 37 -5.07 -20.68 -9.55
CA TYR A 37 -3.84 -20.07 -9.05
C TYR A 37 -3.75 -18.57 -9.37
N ASP A 38 -4.20 -18.16 -10.55
CA ASP A 38 -4.24 -16.74 -10.95
C ASP A 38 -5.21 -15.96 -10.07
N ILE A 39 -6.41 -16.50 -9.82
CA ILE A 39 -7.42 -15.89 -8.94
C ILE A 39 -6.87 -15.78 -7.51
N VAL A 40 -6.26 -16.83 -6.97
CA VAL A 40 -5.69 -16.82 -5.63
C VAL A 40 -4.54 -15.83 -5.53
N SER A 41 -3.67 -15.75 -6.53
CA SER A 41 -2.56 -14.79 -6.58
C SER A 41 -3.06 -13.34 -6.60
N PHE A 42 -4.08 -13.07 -7.40
CA PHE A 42 -4.75 -11.77 -7.46
C PHE A 42 -5.29 -11.34 -6.09
N ILE A 43 -6.05 -12.23 -5.43
CA ILE A 43 -6.66 -11.97 -4.12
C ILE A 43 -5.57 -11.72 -3.07
N LEU A 44 -4.54 -12.57 -3.01
CA LEU A 44 -3.44 -12.42 -2.06
C LEU A 44 -2.65 -11.13 -2.26
N LEU A 45 -2.42 -10.71 -3.51
CA LEU A 45 -1.73 -9.47 -3.82
C LEU A 45 -2.53 -8.24 -3.37
N ILE A 46 -3.82 -8.16 -3.74
CA ILE A 46 -4.69 -7.07 -3.30
C ILE A 46 -4.81 -7.07 -1.78
N GLN A 47 -5.03 -8.24 -1.17
CA GLN A 47 -5.16 -8.35 0.28
C GLN A 47 -3.89 -7.87 1.01
N SER A 48 -2.72 -8.31 0.54
CA SER A 48 -1.42 -7.89 1.09
C SER A 48 -1.24 -6.37 1.01
N THR A 49 -1.46 -5.80 -0.17
CA THR A 49 -1.26 -4.36 -0.39
C THR A 49 -2.25 -3.51 0.40
N LEU A 50 -3.53 -3.90 0.45
CA LEU A 50 -4.54 -3.20 1.23
C LEU A 50 -4.24 -3.24 2.73
N PHE A 51 -3.85 -4.40 3.26
CA PHE A 51 -3.55 -4.52 4.68
C PHE A 51 -2.28 -3.78 5.08
N LEU A 52 -1.22 -3.83 4.27
CA LEU A 52 0.00 -3.04 4.52
C LEU A 52 -0.27 -1.54 4.44
N ALA A 53 -1.02 -1.08 3.43
CA ALA A 53 -1.40 0.32 3.31
C ALA A 53 -2.30 0.79 4.46
N ALA A 54 -3.26 -0.04 4.88
CA ALA A 54 -4.11 0.21 6.05
C ALA A 54 -3.29 0.30 7.34
N ALA A 55 -2.36 -0.64 7.54
CA ALA A 55 -1.44 -0.64 8.68
C ALA A 55 -0.58 0.63 8.68
N GLY A 56 -0.04 1.02 7.52
CA GLY A 56 0.70 2.26 7.32
C GLY A 56 -0.11 3.51 7.71
N ASN A 57 -1.39 3.58 7.32
CA ASN A 57 -2.27 4.67 7.71
C ASN A 57 -2.52 4.70 9.23
N VAL A 58 -2.76 3.53 9.84
CA VAL A 58 -3.04 3.40 11.29
C VAL A 58 -1.83 3.81 12.12
N ILE A 59 -0.63 3.34 11.77
CA ILE A 59 0.58 3.67 12.53
C ILE A 59 1.00 5.13 12.32
N ASN A 60 0.75 5.69 11.13
CA ASN A 60 0.90 7.12 10.89
C ASN A 60 0.03 7.93 11.85
N ASP A 61 -1.28 7.64 11.91
CA ASP A 61 -2.22 8.34 12.81
C ASP A 61 -1.88 8.14 14.29
N PHE A 62 -1.23 7.02 14.66
CA PHE A 62 -0.74 6.78 16.02
C PHE A 62 0.43 7.72 16.39
N PHE A 63 1.37 7.96 15.49
CA PHE A 63 2.49 8.88 15.75
C PHE A 63 2.09 10.36 15.62
N ASP A 64 1.06 10.66 14.83
CA ASP A 64 0.58 12.02 14.59
C ASP A 64 -0.45 12.53 15.63
N VAL A 65 -0.75 11.77 16.69
CA VAL A 65 -1.82 12.12 17.65
C VAL A 65 -1.68 13.54 18.20
N GLU A 66 -0.47 13.94 18.59
CA GLU A 66 -0.23 15.25 19.21
C GLU A 66 -0.33 16.39 18.18
N THR A 67 0.26 16.21 17.01
CA THR A 67 0.26 17.19 15.92
C THR A 67 -1.15 17.37 15.34
N ASP A 68 -1.88 16.28 15.10
CA ASP A 68 -3.23 16.35 14.55
C ASP A 68 -4.25 16.90 15.56
N ARG A 69 -4.00 16.77 16.88
CA ARG A 69 -4.82 17.43 17.91
C ARG A 69 -4.78 18.95 17.80
N ILE A 70 -3.67 19.51 17.35
CA ILE A 70 -3.49 20.96 17.15
C ILE A 70 -3.98 21.35 15.75
N ASN A 71 -3.51 20.67 14.71
CA ASN A 71 -3.72 21.08 13.31
C ASN A 71 -5.10 20.68 12.77
N LYS A 72 -5.64 19.53 13.21
CA LYS A 72 -6.86 18.92 12.64
C LYS A 72 -7.77 18.35 13.74
N PRO A 73 -8.16 19.16 14.76
CA PRO A 73 -8.80 18.67 15.99
C PRO A 73 -10.10 17.90 15.72
N ASN A 74 -10.85 18.24 14.67
CA ASN A 74 -12.12 17.61 14.34
C ASN A 74 -11.97 16.26 13.60
N LYS A 75 -10.77 15.95 13.08
CA LYS A 75 -10.49 14.71 12.33
C LYS A 75 -9.74 13.66 13.16
N VAL A 76 -9.20 14.03 14.33
CA VAL A 76 -8.45 13.12 15.21
C VAL A 76 -9.36 12.04 15.79
N LEU A 77 -9.08 10.78 15.45
CA LEU A 77 -9.74 9.62 16.03
C LEU A 77 -8.91 9.00 17.16
N VAL A 78 -7.60 8.90 16.97
CA VAL A 78 -6.68 8.29 17.94
C VAL A 78 -6.51 9.19 19.17
N GLY A 79 -6.68 8.62 20.35
CA GLY A 79 -6.66 9.33 21.62
C GLY A 79 -7.92 10.15 21.95
N LYS A 80 -8.90 10.26 21.03
CA LYS A 80 -10.23 10.84 21.31
C LYS A 80 -11.33 9.80 21.36
N VAL A 81 -11.41 8.98 20.30
CA VAL A 81 -12.44 7.95 20.11
C VAL A 81 -11.86 6.55 20.23
N ILE A 82 -10.61 6.37 19.80
CA ILE A 82 -9.90 5.09 19.79
C ILE A 82 -8.67 5.22 20.69
N SER A 83 -8.47 4.28 21.61
CA SER A 83 -7.28 4.32 22.49
C SER A 83 -5.99 4.05 21.70
N GLY A 84 -4.85 4.57 22.18
CA GLY A 84 -3.54 4.28 21.57
C GLY A 84 -3.22 2.78 21.57
N LYS A 85 -3.56 2.05 22.65
CA LYS A 85 -3.39 0.59 22.74
C LYS A 85 -4.20 -0.15 21.67
N SER A 86 -5.47 0.22 21.49
CA SER A 86 -6.33 -0.36 20.45
C SER A 86 -5.82 -0.05 19.05
N THR A 87 -5.31 1.16 18.83
CA THR A 87 -4.73 1.58 17.54
C THR A 87 -3.50 0.73 17.18
N LEU A 88 -2.59 0.51 18.13
CA LEU A 88 -1.44 -0.37 17.92
C LEU A 88 -1.85 -1.82 17.68
N LEU A 89 -2.86 -2.32 18.40
CA LEU A 89 -3.39 -3.66 18.17
C LEU A 89 -3.94 -3.80 16.74
N VAL A 90 -4.70 -2.82 16.25
CA VAL A 90 -5.19 -2.77 14.86
C VAL A 90 -4.02 -2.76 13.88
N TYR A 91 -3.00 -1.94 14.12
CA TYR A 91 -1.78 -1.91 13.31
C TYR A 91 -1.11 -3.28 13.23
N TYR A 92 -0.85 -3.94 14.36
CA TYR A 92 -0.16 -5.24 14.37
C TYR A 92 -0.97 -6.32 13.64
N ILE A 93 -2.29 -6.34 13.83
CA ILE A 93 -3.17 -7.29 13.14
C ILE A 93 -3.12 -7.08 11.62
N LEU A 94 -3.35 -5.83 11.16
CA LEU A 94 -3.31 -5.52 9.73
C LEU A 94 -1.94 -5.80 9.13
N ASN A 95 -0.86 -5.40 9.81
CA ASN A 95 0.49 -5.61 9.33
C ASN A 95 0.83 -7.11 9.21
N LEU A 96 0.47 -7.90 10.23
CA LEU A 96 0.66 -9.35 10.20
C LEU A 96 -0.07 -9.98 9.02
N PHE A 97 -1.36 -9.66 8.82
CA PHE A 97 -2.12 -10.19 7.69
C PHE A 97 -1.55 -9.75 6.34
N GLY A 98 -1.12 -8.50 6.22
CA GLY A 98 -0.49 -7.98 5.00
C GLY A 98 0.79 -8.74 4.66
N VAL A 99 1.73 -8.83 5.61
CA VAL A 99 2.99 -9.55 5.42
C VAL A 99 2.76 -11.03 5.13
N VAL A 100 1.88 -11.70 5.89
CA VAL A 100 1.59 -13.13 5.69
C VAL A 100 0.97 -13.38 4.32
N SER A 101 -0.01 -12.58 3.89
CA SER A 101 -0.59 -12.70 2.54
C SER A 101 0.46 -12.55 1.44
N GLY A 102 1.40 -11.61 1.59
CA GLY A 102 2.50 -11.42 0.66
C GLY A 102 3.52 -12.57 0.63
N ILE A 103 3.84 -13.14 1.80
CA ILE A 103 4.72 -14.33 1.88
C ILE A 103 4.04 -15.55 1.26
N VAL A 104 2.75 -15.76 1.54
CA VAL A 104 1.98 -16.86 0.95
C VAL A 104 1.92 -16.69 -0.58
N LEU A 105 1.68 -15.47 -1.08
CA LEU A 105 1.75 -15.17 -2.52
C LEU A 105 3.10 -15.55 -3.13
N ALA A 106 4.21 -15.12 -2.51
CA ALA A 106 5.55 -15.45 -2.98
C ALA A 106 5.85 -16.96 -2.94
N TYR A 107 5.31 -17.66 -1.94
CA TYR A 107 5.44 -19.12 -1.81
C TYR A 107 4.68 -19.87 -2.91
N ILE A 108 3.42 -19.53 -3.17
CA ILE A 108 2.61 -20.22 -4.20
C ILE A 108 3.12 -19.98 -5.64
N GLN A 109 3.97 -18.97 -5.83
CA GLN A 109 4.64 -18.70 -7.11
C GLN A 109 6.04 -19.32 -7.20
N ASP A 110 6.45 -20.16 -6.24
CA ASP A 110 7.78 -20.78 -6.17
C ASP A 110 8.94 -19.76 -6.10
N LYS A 111 8.68 -18.56 -5.58
CA LYS A 111 9.67 -17.49 -5.47
C LYS A 111 9.68 -16.86 -4.07
N ILE A 112 9.91 -17.69 -3.05
CA ILE A 112 9.88 -17.30 -1.64
C ILE A 112 10.73 -16.06 -1.28
N ILE A 113 11.81 -15.81 -2.03
CA ILE A 113 12.69 -14.64 -1.85
C ILE A 113 11.90 -13.32 -1.99
N TYR A 114 10.89 -13.24 -2.87
CA TYR A 114 10.05 -12.04 -2.98
C TYR A 114 9.17 -11.81 -1.74
N GLY A 115 8.97 -12.82 -0.89
CA GLY A 115 8.30 -12.66 0.41
C GLY A 115 9.02 -11.63 1.29
N LEU A 116 10.34 -11.49 1.16
CA LEU A 116 11.13 -10.48 1.88
C LEU A 116 10.71 -9.05 1.53
N LEU A 117 10.20 -8.80 0.31
CA LEU A 117 9.76 -7.47 -0.09
C LEU A 117 8.62 -6.96 0.81
N PHE A 118 7.67 -7.83 1.17
CA PHE A 118 6.54 -7.43 2.02
C PHE A 118 6.98 -7.13 3.46
N ILE A 119 7.96 -7.87 3.98
CA ILE A 119 8.58 -7.59 5.27
C ILE A 119 9.28 -6.22 5.23
N ILE A 120 10.08 -5.97 4.20
CA ILE A 120 10.79 -4.70 4.01
C ILE A 120 9.81 -3.53 3.87
N ILE A 121 8.73 -3.68 3.09
CA ILE A 121 7.68 -2.65 2.94
C ILE A 121 7.05 -2.33 4.29
N SER A 122 6.66 -3.35 5.07
CA SER A 122 6.13 -3.18 6.43
C SER A 122 7.08 -2.38 7.32
N LEU A 123 8.38 -2.72 7.32
CA LEU A 123 9.39 -2.01 8.10
C LEU A 123 9.52 -0.56 7.65
N ILE A 124 9.64 -0.31 6.35
CA ILE A 124 9.78 1.05 5.81
C ILE A 124 8.53 1.88 6.14
N LEU A 125 7.31 1.34 6.06
CA LEU A 125 6.09 2.07 6.44
C LEU A 125 6.07 2.46 7.94
N TYR A 126 6.60 1.58 8.81
CA TYR A 126 6.78 1.90 10.23
C TYR A 126 7.82 3.02 10.43
N TYR A 127 9.02 2.88 9.84
CA TYR A 127 10.09 3.87 9.97
C TYR A 127 9.74 5.20 9.29
N TYR A 128 8.96 5.16 8.21
CA TYR A 128 8.37 6.32 7.57
C TYR A 128 7.54 7.12 8.57
N SER A 129 6.58 6.45 9.22
CA SER A 129 5.65 7.08 10.16
C SER A 129 6.35 7.63 11.39
N LYS A 130 7.39 6.93 11.86
CA LYS A 130 8.13 7.31 13.06
C LYS A 130 9.18 8.40 12.82
N TYR A 131 9.86 8.38 11.68
CA TYR A 131 11.05 9.22 11.43
C TYR A 131 10.98 9.99 10.11
N PHE A 132 10.78 9.31 8.97
CA PHE A 132 11.02 9.95 7.66
C PHE A 132 9.96 10.96 7.25
N LYS A 133 8.74 10.87 7.78
CA LYS A 133 7.69 11.86 7.54
C LYS A 133 8.10 13.28 7.96
N LYS A 134 8.98 13.41 8.96
CA LYS A 134 9.46 14.72 9.45
C LYS A 134 10.56 15.34 8.57
N ILE A 135 11.09 14.57 7.62
CA ILE A 135 12.13 15.01 6.70
C ILE A 135 11.46 15.48 5.42
N ALA A 136 11.63 16.76 5.10
CA ALA A 136 11.06 17.37 3.91
C ALA A 136 11.43 16.55 2.66
N LEU A 137 10.45 16.39 1.76
CA LEU A 137 10.52 15.61 0.51
C LEU A 137 10.70 14.09 0.66
N LEU A 138 11.49 13.61 1.62
CA LEU A 138 11.75 12.18 1.80
C LEU A 138 10.48 11.41 2.15
N GLY A 139 9.64 11.96 3.02
CA GLY A 139 8.35 11.35 3.36
C GLY A 139 7.45 11.18 2.13
N ASN A 140 7.30 12.26 1.35
CA ASN A 140 6.48 12.29 0.14
C ASN A 140 7.00 11.35 -0.93
N PHE A 141 8.34 11.26 -1.06
CA PHE A 141 9.00 10.33 -1.96
C PHE A 141 8.64 8.89 -1.60
N ILE A 142 8.72 8.50 -0.32
CA ILE A 142 8.45 7.13 0.14
C ILE A 142 6.99 6.73 -0.14
N ILE A 143 6.01 7.58 0.18
CA ILE A 143 4.59 7.27 -0.11
C ILE A 143 4.34 7.16 -1.61
N SER A 144 4.87 8.10 -2.39
CA SER A 144 4.71 8.11 -3.84
C SER A 144 5.36 6.89 -4.48
N PHE A 145 6.53 6.49 -3.96
CA PHE A 145 7.22 5.27 -4.36
C PHE A 145 6.37 4.03 -4.08
N PHE A 146 5.72 3.92 -2.92
CA PHE A 146 4.85 2.78 -2.64
C PHE A 146 3.60 2.73 -3.51
N ILE A 147 3.03 3.87 -3.88
CA ILE A 147 1.92 3.92 -4.84
C ILE A 147 2.37 3.36 -6.18
N ALA A 148 3.51 3.80 -6.70
CA ALA A 148 4.06 3.28 -7.94
C ALA A 148 4.44 1.79 -7.84
N LEU A 149 5.07 1.39 -6.74
CA LEU A 149 5.45 0.00 -6.48
C LEU A 149 4.23 -0.93 -6.45
N SER A 150 3.11 -0.46 -5.92
CA SER A 150 1.86 -1.23 -5.89
C SER A 150 1.34 -1.59 -7.28
N ILE A 151 1.54 -0.70 -8.28
CA ILE A 151 1.19 -0.95 -9.68
C ILE A 151 2.20 -1.91 -10.29
N TYR A 152 3.49 -1.67 -10.07
CA TYR A 152 4.55 -2.56 -10.57
C TYR A 152 4.43 -3.99 -10.03
N PHE A 153 3.98 -4.18 -8.78
CA PHE A 153 3.78 -5.50 -8.20
C PHE A 153 2.77 -6.34 -8.98
N VAL A 154 1.77 -5.73 -9.61
CA VAL A 154 0.85 -6.44 -10.50
C VAL A 154 1.60 -7.09 -11.67
N TYR A 155 2.51 -6.35 -12.31
CA TYR A 155 3.39 -6.92 -13.35
C TYR A 155 4.28 -8.02 -12.78
N LEU A 156 4.98 -7.74 -11.69
CA LEU A 156 5.96 -8.66 -11.11
C LEU A 156 5.33 -10.02 -10.82
N PHE A 157 4.22 -10.07 -10.09
CA PHE A 157 3.57 -11.32 -9.70
C PHE A 157 2.79 -11.99 -10.85
N LYS A 158 2.37 -11.25 -11.88
CA LYS A 158 1.74 -11.85 -13.07
C LYS A 158 2.78 -12.48 -14.01
N SER A 159 3.89 -11.78 -14.27
CA SER A 159 5.01 -12.25 -15.12
C SER A 159 5.70 -13.49 -14.52
N LEU A 160 5.73 -13.61 -13.19
CA LEU A 160 6.23 -14.84 -12.54
C LEU A 160 5.36 -16.08 -12.80
N HIS A 161 4.06 -15.91 -13.04
CA HIS A 161 3.13 -17.03 -13.26
C HIS A 161 3.16 -17.54 -14.70
N PHE A 162 3.30 -16.62 -15.66
CA PHE A 162 3.28 -16.93 -17.08
C PHE A 162 4.66 -16.61 -17.66
N ASN A 163 5.38 -17.61 -18.17
CA ASN A 163 6.66 -17.43 -18.86
C ASN A 163 6.46 -16.69 -20.21
N TYR A 164 6.05 -15.43 -20.18
CA TYR A 164 5.92 -14.59 -21.38
C TYR A 164 7.32 -14.19 -21.85
N SER A 165 7.78 -14.74 -22.97
CA SER A 165 9.12 -14.44 -23.51
C SER A 165 9.17 -13.18 -24.39
N GLU A 166 8.07 -12.74 -25.01
CA GLU A 166 8.07 -11.57 -25.91
C GLU A 166 6.93 -10.56 -25.71
N PHE A 167 5.71 -11.01 -25.35
CA PHE A 167 4.59 -10.11 -24.99
C PHE A 167 4.89 -9.25 -23.74
N ASP A 168 5.91 -9.66 -22.98
CA ASP A 168 6.27 -9.11 -21.68
C ASP A 168 6.94 -7.73 -21.76
N ASN A 169 7.64 -7.41 -22.86
CA ASN A 169 8.42 -6.16 -22.92
C ASN A 169 7.53 -4.92 -23.12
N ILE A 170 6.54 -4.98 -24.03
CA ILE A 170 5.63 -3.86 -24.29
C ILE A 170 4.74 -3.62 -23.06
N PHE A 171 4.17 -4.68 -22.50
CA PHE A 171 3.28 -4.57 -21.35
C PHE A 171 4.04 -4.14 -20.08
N ARG A 172 5.25 -4.67 -19.85
CA ARG A 172 6.14 -4.16 -18.78
C ARG A 172 6.42 -2.67 -18.94
N ASN A 173 6.76 -2.23 -20.15
CA ASN A 173 7.06 -0.81 -20.40
C ASN A 173 5.84 0.06 -20.13
N GLN A 174 4.64 -0.37 -20.51
CA GLN A 174 3.40 0.33 -20.18
C GLN A 174 3.20 0.43 -18.67
N ILE A 175 3.32 -0.68 -17.92
CA ILE A 175 3.19 -0.67 -16.46
C ILE A 175 4.25 0.22 -15.81
N LEU A 176 5.48 0.21 -16.29
CA LEU A 176 6.54 1.08 -15.78
C LEU A 176 6.21 2.56 -16.01
N VAL A 177 5.72 2.91 -17.20
CA VAL A 177 5.27 4.29 -17.50
C VAL A 177 4.13 4.70 -16.58
N TYR A 178 3.12 3.85 -16.38
CA TYR A 178 2.01 4.15 -15.48
C TYR A 178 2.44 4.24 -14.01
N SER A 179 3.36 3.37 -13.58
CA SER A 179 3.93 3.41 -12.23
C SER A 179 4.72 4.71 -12.01
N LEU A 180 5.53 5.12 -12.97
CA LEU A 180 6.27 6.39 -12.93
C LEU A 180 5.34 7.60 -12.96
N LEU A 181 4.27 7.56 -13.75
CA LEU A 181 3.27 8.62 -13.80
C LEU A 181 2.51 8.73 -12.47
N ALA A 182 2.11 7.60 -11.88
CA ALA A 182 1.49 7.57 -10.55
C ALA A 182 2.43 8.10 -9.46
N PHE A 183 3.72 7.76 -9.53
CA PHE A 183 4.76 8.32 -8.67
C PHE A 183 4.80 9.84 -8.78
N LEU A 184 5.00 10.38 -9.99
CA LEU A 184 5.17 11.80 -10.23
C LEU A 184 3.94 12.61 -9.82
N LEU A 185 2.74 12.14 -10.19
CA LEU A 185 1.49 12.81 -9.83
C LEU A 185 1.28 12.86 -8.32
N ASN A 186 1.50 11.76 -7.62
CA ASN A 186 1.36 11.75 -6.16
C ASN A 186 2.45 12.59 -5.49
N PHE A 187 3.68 12.54 -6.00
CA PHE A 187 4.80 13.30 -5.42
C PHE A 187 4.57 14.80 -5.53
N ILE A 188 4.17 15.30 -6.71
CA ILE A 188 3.80 16.70 -6.90
C ILE A 188 2.63 17.08 -6.01
N ARG A 189 1.59 16.22 -5.91
CA ARG A 189 0.43 16.49 -5.04
C ARG A 189 0.82 16.68 -3.58
N GLU A 190 1.67 15.79 -3.04
CA GLU A 190 2.10 15.91 -1.64
C GLU A 190 3.00 17.14 -1.43
N ILE A 191 3.86 17.50 -2.39
CA ILE A 191 4.65 18.76 -2.30
C ILE A 191 3.73 19.98 -2.27
N VAL A 192 2.74 20.06 -3.17
CA VAL A 192 1.81 21.21 -3.21
C VAL A 192 1.03 21.33 -1.91
N LYS A 193 0.60 20.20 -1.35
CA LYS A 193 -0.12 20.16 -0.08
C LYS A 193 0.74 20.55 1.11
N ASP A 194 2.01 20.12 1.13
CA ASP A 194 2.95 20.54 2.17
C ASP A 194 3.22 22.06 2.10
N ILE A 195 3.22 22.65 0.90
CA ILE A 195 3.33 24.11 0.72
C ILE A 195 2.06 24.83 1.20
N GLU A 196 0.87 24.25 0.98
CA GLU A 196 -0.41 24.80 1.46
C GLU A 196 -0.53 24.78 2.99
N ASP A 197 0.08 23.78 3.64
CA ASP A 197 0.06 23.60 5.10
C ASP A 197 1.08 24.53 5.85
N VAL A 198 1.93 25.30 5.13
CA VAL A 198 2.91 26.29 5.68
C VAL A 198 2.34 27.70 5.69
#